data_AF-A0A967R0V0-F1
#
_entry.id   AF-A0A967R0V0-F1
#
_cell.length_a   1.000
_cell.length_b   1.000
_cell.length_c   1.000
_cell.angle_alpha   90.00
_cell.angle_beta   90.00
_cell.angle_gamma   90.00
#
_symmetry.space_group_name_H-M   'P 1'
#
loop_
_entity.id
_entity.type
_entity.pdbx_description
1 polymer ?
#
loop_
_entity_poly.entity_id
_entity_poly.type
_entity_poly.pdbx_seq_one_letter_code
_entity_poly.pdbx_strand_id
1 'polypeptide(L)'
;MAGSVDLPEEGFARLPKGEPVTVLLKPNEPLAVVLADHRLHLVMDSGLALVDAVGQRRELRAGRNIVGRDGQCDVVIDQNFKNVSRKHLLIETEGECVVRLTDISSLGTFVPCEHLAASDARARV
;
A
#
# COMPACT_ATOMS: atom_id res chain seq x y z
N MET A 1 -26.21 10.05 -5.77
CA MET A 1 -26.20 8.62 -6.13
C MET A 1 -25.13 8.39 -7.17
N ALA A 2 -24.10 7.62 -6.83
CA ALA A 2 -23.26 6.82 -7.73
C ALA A 2 -22.15 6.23 -6.86
N GLY A 3 -22.47 5.14 -6.15
CA GLY A 3 -21.45 4.23 -5.65
C GLY A 3 -21.18 3.22 -6.76
N SER A 4 -20.03 3.32 -7.41
CA SER A 4 -19.42 2.16 -8.05
C SER A 4 -18.39 1.62 -7.06
N VAL A 5 -18.74 0.51 -6.43
CA VAL A 5 -17.79 -0.32 -5.69
C VAL A 5 -17.05 -1.16 -6.74
N ASP A 6 -16.13 -0.52 -7.45
CA ASP A 6 -15.28 -1.21 -8.42
C ASP A 6 -14.27 -2.06 -7.65
N LEU A 7 -14.56 -3.37 -7.58
CA LEU A 7 -13.55 -4.42 -7.44
C LEU A 7 -12.48 -4.20 -8.54
N PRO A 8 -11.23 -4.68 -8.36
CA PRO A 8 -10.14 -4.38 -9.29
C PRO A 8 -10.32 -5.12 -10.62
N GLU A 9 -11.18 -4.59 -11.48
CA GLU A 9 -11.26 -4.92 -12.90
C GLU A 9 -10.02 -4.30 -13.58
N GLU A 10 -9.22 -5.18 -14.21
CA GLU A 10 -8.11 -4.88 -15.12
C GLU A 10 -7.14 -3.77 -14.68
N GLY A 11 -6.04 -4.16 -14.01
CA GLY A 11 -4.91 -3.24 -13.81
C GLY A 11 -4.22 -3.28 -12.46
N PHE A 12 -4.58 -4.20 -11.56
CA PHE A 12 -3.84 -4.44 -10.32
C PHE A 12 -3.03 -5.73 -10.41
N ALA A 13 -1.84 -5.71 -9.83
CA ALA A 13 -1.00 -6.88 -9.70
C ALA A 13 -0.53 -7.06 -8.27
N ARG A 14 -0.32 -8.33 -7.92
CA ARG A 14 0.04 -8.74 -6.57
C ARG A 14 1.52 -8.47 -6.32
N LEU A 15 1.83 -7.86 -5.18
CA LEU A 15 3.21 -7.72 -4.73
C LEU A 15 3.83 -9.10 -4.43
N PRO A 16 5.09 -9.33 -4.79
CA PRO A 16 5.82 -10.52 -4.36
C PRO A 16 5.96 -10.51 -2.84
N LYS A 17 5.69 -11.67 -2.24
CA LYS A 17 5.68 -11.79 -0.78
C LYS A 17 7.10 -11.79 -0.22
N GLY A 18 7.35 -10.90 0.73
CA GLY A 18 8.65 -10.74 1.40
C GLY A 18 9.69 -10.01 0.56
N GLU A 19 9.36 -9.61 -0.66
CA GLU A 19 10.25 -8.88 -1.55
C GLU A 19 9.84 -7.41 -1.63
N PRO A 20 10.79 -6.47 -1.44
CA PRO A 20 10.51 -5.05 -1.51
C PRO A 20 10.36 -4.60 -2.96
N VAL A 21 9.20 -4.04 -3.28
CA VAL A 21 8.92 -3.41 -4.56
C VAL A 21 9.00 -1.90 -4.43
N THR A 22 9.80 -1.27 -5.27
CA THR A 22 9.95 0.18 -5.30
C THR A 22 8.87 0.80 -6.18
N VAL A 23 8.11 1.74 -5.61
CA VAL A 23 7.09 2.53 -6.29
C VAL A 23 7.43 4.00 -6.21
N LEU A 24 7.34 4.70 -7.34
CA LEU A 24 7.42 6.15 -7.39
C LEU A 24 6.01 6.72 -7.22
N LEU A 25 5.83 7.51 -6.16
CA LEU A 25 4.62 8.29 -5.92
C LEU A 25 4.77 9.65 -6.61
N LYS A 26 3.69 10.13 -7.19
CA LYS A 26 3.62 11.52 -7.66
C LYS A 26 2.95 12.38 -6.58
N PRO A 27 3.45 13.60 -6.34
CA PRO A 27 2.81 14.52 -5.42
C PRO A 27 1.35 14.77 -5.83
N ASN A 28 0.43 14.73 -4.86
CA ASN A 28 -1.02 14.91 -5.05
C ASN A 28 -1.71 13.83 -5.92
N GLU A 29 -1.05 12.72 -6.24
CA GLU A 29 -1.66 11.59 -6.95
C GLU A 29 -1.82 10.41 -5.98
N PRO A 30 -3.06 9.98 -5.64
CA PRO A 30 -3.28 8.84 -4.77
C PRO A 30 -2.90 7.53 -5.49
N LEU A 31 -2.00 6.76 -4.90
CA LEU A 31 -1.75 5.37 -5.30
C LEU A 31 -2.75 4.45 -4.62
N ALA A 32 -3.56 3.72 -5.38
CA ALA A 32 -4.43 2.69 -4.80
C ALA A 32 -3.61 1.49 -4.29
N VAL A 33 -3.86 1.06 -3.07
CA VAL A 33 -3.25 -0.13 -2.46
C VAL A 33 -4.36 -0.99 -1.87
N VAL A 34 -4.42 -2.26 -2.24
CA VAL A 34 -5.43 -3.20 -1.74
C VAL A 34 -4.75 -4.20 -0.80
N LEU A 35 -5.19 -4.23 0.46
CA LEU A 35 -4.74 -5.19 1.47
C LEU A 35 -5.77 -6.30 1.59
N ALA A 36 -5.46 -7.50 1.09
CA ALA A 36 -6.43 -8.58 0.86
C ALA A 36 -7.59 -8.16 -0.06
N ASP A 37 -8.64 -7.58 0.52
CA ASP A 37 -9.87 -7.10 -0.10
C ASP A 37 -10.22 -5.65 0.30
N HIS A 38 -9.36 -5.01 1.10
CA HIS A 38 -9.57 -3.64 1.58
C HIS A 38 -8.77 -2.63 0.79
N ARG A 39 -9.46 -1.76 0.06
CA ARG A 39 -8.86 -0.69 -0.74
C ARG A 39 -8.51 0.51 0.13
N LEU A 40 -7.27 0.97 -0.01
CA LEU A 40 -6.70 2.15 0.60
C LEU A 40 -6.04 3.00 -0.49
N HIS A 41 -5.79 4.26 -0.17
CA HIS A 41 -5.06 5.18 -1.03
C HIS A 41 -3.84 5.70 -0.27
N LEU A 42 -2.66 5.49 -0.85
CA LEU A 42 -1.41 6.07 -0.39
C LEU A 42 -1.23 7.42 -1.07
N VAL A 43 -1.20 8.49 -0.29
CA VAL A 43 -1.09 9.87 -0.79
C VAL A 43 0.20 10.51 -0.31
N MET A 44 0.84 11.26 -1.22
CA MET A 44 2.01 12.09 -0.91
C MET A 44 1.64 13.56 -1.13
N ASP A 45 1.48 14.31 -0.04
CA ASP A 45 1.19 15.75 -0.07
C ASP A 45 2.28 16.55 0.67
N SER A 46 2.05 16.97 1.92
CA SER A 46 3.07 17.44 2.86
C SER A 46 3.79 16.30 3.58
N GLY A 47 3.30 15.08 3.43
CA GLY A 47 3.89 13.86 3.96
C GLY A 47 3.20 12.62 3.41
N LEU A 48 3.71 11.44 3.76
CA LEU A 48 3.10 10.20 3.34
C LEU A 48 1.92 9.87 4.25
N ALA A 49 0.75 9.57 3.68
CA ALA A 49 -0.41 9.15 4.45
C ALA A 49 -1.20 8.04 3.75
N LEU A 50 -1.86 7.20 4.55
CA LEU A 50 -2.84 6.22 4.08
C LEU A 50 -4.24 6.71 4.36
N VAL A 51 -5.09 6.69 3.34
CA VAL A 51 -6.50 7.09 3.41
C VAL A 51 -7.35 5.88 3.07
N ASP A 52 -8.31 5.53 3.92
CA ASP A 52 -9.22 4.42 3.67
C ASP A 52 -10.48 4.84 2.89
N ALA A 53 -11.36 3.88 2.63
CA ALA A 53 -12.60 4.09 1.89
C ALA A 53 -13.58 5.06 2.58
N VAL A 54 -13.46 5.27 3.89
CA VAL A 54 -14.28 6.25 4.64
C VAL A 54 -13.61 7.62 4.75
N GLY A 55 -12.44 7.80 4.11
CA GLY A 55 -11.68 9.04 4.10
C GLY A 55 -10.84 9.27 5.35
N GLN A 56 -10.69 8.26 6.23
CA GLN A 56 -9.86 8.40 7.42
C GLN A 56 -8.39 8.36 7.03
N ARG A 57 -7.73 9.50 7.23
CA ARG A 57 -6.30 9.71 6.97
C ARG A 57 -5.47 9.25 8.16
N ARG A 58 -4.42 8.48 7.89
CA ARG A 58 -3.42 8.01 8.85
C ARG A 58 -2.04 8.38 8.33
N GLU A 59 -1.35 9.25 9.06
CA GLU A 59 -0.03 9.71 8.66
C GLU A 59 1.02 8.64 8.89
N LEU A 60 1.95 8.51 7.95
CA LEU A 60 3.12 7.67 8.06
C LEU A 60 4.29 8.54 8.49
N ARG A 61 5.12 8.01 9.39
CA ARG A 61 6.39 8.66 9.73
C ARG A 61 7.42 8.46 8.62
N ALA A 62 8.44 9.31 8.59
CA ALA A 62 9.60 9.06 7.75
C ALA A 62 10.29 7.74 8.12
N GLY A 63 10.80 7.04 7.11
CA GLY A 63 11.44 5.74 7.22
C GLY A 63 10.43 4.60 7.21
N ARG A 64 10.47 3.76 8.25
CA ARG A 64 9.81 2.46 8.28
C ARG A 64 8.45 2.51 8.99
N ASN A 65 7.40 2.03 8.30
CA ASN A 65 6.03 1.94 8.81
C ASN A 65 5.46 0.54 8.57
N ILE A 66 4.99 -0.12 9.62
CA ILE A 66 4.24 -1.36 9.53
C ILE A 66 2.74 -1.02 9.52
N VAL A 67 2.05 -1.50 8.49
CA VAL A 67 0.61 -1.36 8.28
C VAL A 67 -0.07 -2.70 8.52
N GLY A 68 -1.16 -2.70 9.28
CA GLY A 68 -1.93 -3.91 9.52
C GLY A 68 -3.14 -3.69 10.42
N ARG A 69 -3.81 -4.77 10.80
CA ARG A 69 -4.95 -4.70 11.72
C ARG A 69 -4.56 -4.67 13.20
N ASP A 70 -3.33 -5.05 13.53
CA ASP A 70 -2.90 -5.16 14.93
C ASP A 70 -2.65 -3.77 15.53
N GLY A 71 -3.08 -3.55 16.78
CA GLY A 71 -2.88 -2.28 17.48
C GLY A 71 -1.40 -1.92 17.73
N GLN A 72 -0.47 -2.86 17.54
CA GLN A 72 0.96 -2.63 17.62
C GLN A 72 1.59 -2.15 16.30
N CYS A 73 0.81 -1.98 15.23
CA CYS A 73 1.30 -1.43 13.97
C CYS A 73 1.53 0.07 14.08
N ASP A 74 2.46 0.59 13.27
CA ASP A 74 2.66 2.04 13.15
C ASP A 74 1.41 2.69 12.53
N VAL A 75 0.78 2.00 11.59
CA VAL A 75 -0.51 2.38 11.00
C VAL A 75 -1.51 1.24 11.17
N VAL A 76 -2.52 1.48 12.00
CA VAL A 76 -3.60 0.53 12.25
C VAL A 76 -4.77 0.83 11.31
N ILE A 77 -5.12 -0.10 10.43
CA ILE A 77 -6.26 0.06 9.50
C ILE A 77 -7.56 -0.09 10.27
N ASP A 78 -7.96 -1.32 10.61
CA ASP A 78 -9.09 -1.62 11.49
C ASP A 78 -8.89 -3.02 12.07
N GLN A 79 -9.03 -3.17 13.40
CA GLN A 79 -8.89 -4.46 14.08
C GLN A 79 -9.94 -5.49 13.66
N ASN A 80 -11.08 -5.03 13.14
CA ASN A 80 -12.21 -5.85 12.70
C ASN A 80 -12.01 -6.45 11.30
N PHE A 81 -11.03 -5.96 10.53
CA PHE A 81 -10.75 -6.46 9.17
C PHE A 81 -9.99 -7.79 9.25
N LYS A 82 -10.72 -8.90 9.41
CA LYS A 82 -10.16 -10.24 9.63
C LYS A 82 -9.26 -10.74 8.49
N ASN A 83 -9.51 -10.28 7.27
CA ASN A 83 -8.74 -10.62 6.08
C ASN A 83 -7.40 -9.85 6.02
N VAL A 84 -7.31 -8.72 6.72
CA VAL A 84 -6.06 -7.99 6.86
C VAL A 84 -5.21 -8.67 7.95
N SER A 85 -4.02 -9.14 7.56
CA SER A 85 -3.02 -9.65 8.50
C SER A 85 -2.70 -8.65 9.63
N ARG A 86 -2.36 -9.18 10.82
CA ARG A 86 -1.92 -8.38 11.98
C ARG A 86 -0.83 -7.38 11.61
N LYS A 87 0.19 -7.86 10.89
CA LYS A 87 1.17 -7.06 10.15
C LYS A 87 1.02 -7.46 8.70
N HIS A 88 0.66 -6.53 7.82
CA HIS A 88 0.23 -6.83 6.46
C HIS A 88 1.23 -6.31 5.43
N LEU A 89 1.54 -5.02 5.53
CA LEU A 89 2.38 -4.32 4.57
C LEU A 89 3.44 -3.54 5.32
N LEU A 90 4.67 -3.62 4.84
CA LEU A 90 5.76 -2.78 5.28
C LEU A 90 5.98 -1.69 4.23
N ILE A 91 5.94 -0.43 4.68
CA ILE A 91 6.16 0.75 3.84
C ILE A 91 7.42 1.45 4.33
N GLU A 92 8.39 1.59 3.46
CA GLU A 92 9.62 2.33 3.72
C GLU A 92 9.71 3.53 2.78
N THR A 93 9.95 4.72 3.31
CA THR A 93 10.17 5.92 2.48
C THR A 93 11.66 6.06 2.14
N GLU A 94 11.99 6.19 0.86
CA GLU A 94 13.33 6.51 0.37
C GLU A 94 13.31 7.87 -0.34
N GLY A 95 13.75 8.94 0.32
CA GLY A 95 13.65 10.29 -0.24
C GLY A 95 12.21 10.83 -0.29
N GLU A 96 11.95 11.81 -1.17
CA GLU A 96 10.71 12.60 -1.14
C GLU A 96 9.51 11.94 -1.84
N CYS A 97 9.75 11.06 -2.82
CA CYS A 97 8.68 10.50 -3.66
C CYS A 97 8.81 8.99 -3.91
N VAL A 98 9.85 8.33 -3.38
CA VAL A 98 10.05 6.90 -3.58
C VAL A 98 9.65 6.15 -2.32
N VAL A 99 8.83 5.11 -2.48
CA VAL A 99 8.44 4.22 -1.40
C VAL A 99 8.73 2.78 -1.77
N ARG A 100 9.17 1.99 -0.79
CA ARG A 100 9.34 0.55 -0.93
C ARG A 100 8.22 -0.15 -0.18
N LEU A 101 7.48 -0.96 -0.90
CA LEU A 101 6.36 -1.74 -0.42
C LEU A 101 6.79 -3.20 -0.31
N THR A 102 6.72 -3.78 0.87
CA THR A 102 7.03 -5.20 1.08
C THR A 102 5.79 -5.90 1.64
N ASP A 103 5.21 -6.81 0.84
CA ASP A 103 4.07 -7.60 1.27
C ASP A 103 4.51 -8.67 2.27
N ILE A 104 4.04 -8.59 3.51
CA ILE A 104 4.31 -9.59 4.57
C ILE A 104 3.02 -10.33 4.96
N SER A 105 1.97 -10.18 4.16
CA SER A 105 0.64 -10.66 4.48
C SER A 105 0.41 -12.15 4.17
N SER A 106 -0.73 -12.64 4.63
CA SER A 106 -1.22 -13.99 4.32
C SER A 106 -2.00 -14.02 3.01
N LEU A 107 -2.84 -13.01 2.75
CA LEU A 107 -3.78 -12.97 1.63
C LEU A 107 -3.28 -12.14 0.42
N GLY A 108 -2.17 -11.43 0.58
CA GLY A 108 -1.55 -10.64 -0.48
C GLY A 108 -1.88 -9.15 -0.40
N THR A 109 -0.96 -8.36 -0.93
CA THR A 109 -1.14 -6.94 -1.21
C THR A 109 -1.15 -6.73 -2.72
N PHE A 110 -2.01 -5.84 -3.22
CA PHE A 110 -2.14 -5.54 -4.64
C PHE A 110 -2.02 -4.04 -4.90
N VAL A 111 -1.34 -3.67 -5.98
CA VAL A 111 -1.15 -2.28 -6.42
C VAL A 111 -1.32 -2.20 -7.95
N PRO A 112 -1.57 -1.02 -8.53
CA PRO A 112 -1.71 -0.88 -9.97
C PRO A 112 -0.46 -1.34 -10.74
N CYS A 113 -0.65 -2.09 -11.82
CA CYS A 113 0.39 -2.68 -12.66
C CYS A 113 1.35 -1.61 -13.24
N GLU A 114 0.84 -0.41 -13.52
CA GLU A 114 1.62 0.72 -14.03
C GLU A 114 2.76 1.11 -13.08
N HIS A 115 2.59 0.87 -11.78
CA HIS A 115 3.57 1.15 -10.75
C HIS A 115 4.53 -0.03 -10.46
N LEU A 116 4.25 -1.23 -10.99
CA LEU A 116 5.11 -2.41 -10.83
C LEU A 116 6.18 -2.54 -11.91
N ALA A 117 6.00 -1.90 -13.07
CA ALA A 117 6.90 -2.01 -14.21
C ALA A 117 8.35 -1.55 -13.92
N ALA A 118 8.57 -0.81 -12.83
CA ALA A 118 9.91 -0.36 -12.43
C ALA A 118 10.67 -1.35 -11.53
N SER A 119 10.03 -2.42 -11.04
CA SER A 119 10.65 -3.33 -10.07
C SER A 119 11.45 -4.47 -10.71
N ASP A 120 11.41 -4.62 -12.03
CA ASP A 120 12.08 -5.69 -12.79
C ASP A 120 13.42 -5.24 -13.43
N ALA A 121 14.24 -4.51 -12.67
CA ALA A 121 15.56 -4.06 -13.11
C ALA A 121 16.73 -4.78 -12.39
N ARG A 122 16.50 -5.96 -11.80
CA ARG A 122 17.57 -6.82 -11.27
C ARG A 122 17.30 -8.31 -11.41
N ALA A 123 17.28 -8.81 -12.66
CA ALA A 123 17.54 -10.23 -12.93
C ALA A 123 18.01 -10.48 -14.38
N ARG A 124 19.04 -9.76 -14.86
CA ARG A 124 19.89 -10.25 -15.96
C ARG A 124 21.35 -9.90 -15.65
N VAL A 125 22.04 -10.88 -15.05
CA VAL A 125 23.50 -11.03 -15.18
C VAL A 125 23.76 -11.94 -16.37
#